data_AF-A0A9N9NYD7-F1
#
_entry.id   AF-A0A9N9NYD7-F1
#
_cell.length_a   1.000
_cell.length_b   1.000
_cell.length_c   1.000
_cell.angle_alpha   90.00
_cell.angle_beta   90.00
_cell.angle_gamma   90.00
#
_symmetry.space_group_name_H-M   'P 1'
#
loop_
_entity.id
_entity.type
_entity.pdbx_description
1 polymer ?
#
loop_
_entity_poly.entity_id
_entity_poly.type
_entity_poly.pdbx_seq_one_letter_code
_entity_poly.pdbx_strand_id
1 'polypeptide(L)'
;HCESIKDIPDSTAPSIHDPITRYRNSYLNGGGGSGKTTRGIRVYQSVSMIVFTHTNALAKDFRDKRNVRAQTWHSFFRWNGVGEWTPERMGEKKFPRVVIWDEKCQVICCGDDAQPPPFFGEMPHNWLKERADYYEEVLTDYRAKCPKLRELKKGMRRKNNRIQSKLFRGILPTIEKWE
;
A
#
# COMPACT_ATOMS: atom_id res chain seq x y z
N HIS A 1 -34.60 -28.24 26.54
CA HIS A 1 -34.87 -27.72 25.19
C HIS A 1 -34.12 -26.40 25.06
N CYS A 2 -32.88 -26.46 24.59
CA CYS A 2 -32.09 -25.27 24.27
C CYS A 2 -31.67 -25.49 22.83
N GLU A 3 -32.45 -24.92 21.92
CA GLU A 3 -32.22 -25.05 20.48
C GLU A 3 -30.85 -24.50 20.14
N SER A 4 -30.10 -25.25 19.33
CA SER A 4 -28.83 -24.85 18.74
C SER A 4 -29.00 -23.48 18.09
N ILE A 5 -28.26 -22.50 18.57
CA ILE A 5 -28.11 -21.22 17.87
C ILE A 5 -27.51 -21.56 16.51
N LYS A 6 -28.34 -21.40 15.48
CA LYS A 6 -27.99 -21.58 14.06
C LYS A 6 -26.76 -20.75 13.74
N ASP A 7 -25.89 -21.31 12.90
CA ASP A 7 -24.66 -20.72 12.40
C ASP A 7 -24.82 -19.21 12.13
N ILE A 8 -24.12 -18.41 12.92
CA ILE A 8 -24.00 -16.98 12.70
C ILE A 8 -23.17 -16.83 11.41
N PRO A 9 -23.68 -16.23 10.33
CA PRO A 9 -22.88 -16.01 9.13
C PRO A 9 -21.66 -15.16 9.49
N ASP A 10 -20.49 -15.58 9.03
CA ASP A 10 -19.23 -14.85 9.25
C ASP A 10 -19.42 -13.37 8.93
N SER A 11 -19.09 -12.54 9.91
CA SER A 11 -19.25 -11.09 9.82
C SER A 11 -18.54 -10.55 8.57
N THR A 12 -19.30 -9.81 7.75
CA THR A 12 -18.76 -9.03 6.64
C THR A 12 -18.20 -7.68 7.11
N ALA A 13 -18.02 -7.44 8.41
CA ALA A 13 -17.38 -6.24 8.92
C ALA A 13 -15.85 -6.41 8.96
N PRO A 14 -15.06 -5.37 8.63
CA PRO A 14 -13.64 -5.33 8.95
C PRO A 14 -13.41 -5.72 10.41
N SER A 15 -12.35 -6.48 10.69
CA SER A 15 -11.93 -6.74 12.08
C SER A 15 -11.78 -5.40 12.81
N ILE A 16 -12.66 -5.14 13.78
CA ILE A 16 -12.74 -3.89 14.57
C ILE A 16 -11.44 -3.67 15.39
N HIS A 17 -10.56 -4.67 15.43
CA HIS A 17 -9.29 -4.62 16.13
C HIS A 17 -8.18 -3.87 15.38
N ASP A 18 -8.27 -3.70 14.06
CA ASP A 18 -7.21 -2.98 13.33
C ASP A 18 -7.39 -1.46 13.48
N PRO A 19 -6.39 -0.70 13.99
CA PRO A 19 -6.48 0.74 14.18
C PRO A 19 -6.96 1.51 12.94
N ILE A 20 -6.60 1.05 11.73
CA ILE A 20 -6.97 1.76 10.49
C ILE A 20 -8.47 1.86 10.26
N THR A 21 -9.28 0.98 10.87
CA THR A 21 -10.75 1.00 10.72
C THR A 21 -11.42 2.14 11.48
N ARG A 22 -10.70 2.79 12.39
CA ARG A 22 -11.23 3.87 13.25
C ARG A 22 -11.05 5.26 12.65
N TYR A 23 -10.30 5.36 11.56
CA TYR A 23 -9.87 6.61 10.97
C TYR A 23 -10.33 6.71 9.53
N ARG A 24 -10.69 7.92 9.11
CA ARG A 24 -11.16 8.18 7.74
C ARG A 24 -10.00 8.17 6.75
N ASN A 25 -8.85 8.72 7.17
CA ASN A 25 -7.63 8.79 6.38
C ASN A 25 -6.47 8.13 7.15
N SER A 26 -6.07 6.94 6.70
CA SER A 26 -4.90 6.24 7.26
C SER A 26 -3.71 6.29 6.29
N TYR A 27 -2.50 6.53 6.81
CA TYR A 27 -1.25 6.45 6.08
C TYR A 27 -0.30 5.41 6.69
N LEU A 28 -0.12 4.29 5.98
CA LEU A 28 0.85 3.26 6.27
C LEU A 28 2.12 3.53 5.46
N ASN A 29 3.22 3.80 6.13
CA ASN A 29 4.53 3.93 5.52
C ASN A 29 5.38 2.69 5.85
N GLY A 30 6.22 2.20 4.95
CA GLY A 30 7.04 1.03 5.24
C GLY A 30 7.81 0.53 4.03
N GLY A 31 8.85 -0.26 4.26
CA GLY A 31 9.67 -0.79 3.18
C GLY A 31 8.92 -1.69 2.20
N GLY A 32 9.42 -1.85 0.98
CA GLY A 32 8.97 -2.89 0.06
C GLY A 32 9.00 -4.29 0.69
N GLY A 33 7.85 -4.95 0.77
CA GLY A 33 7.68 -6.26 1.43
C GLY A 33 7.06 -6.20 2.83
N SER A 34 6.71 -5.01 3.33
CA SER A 34 6.11 -4.86 4.66
C SER A 34 4.61 -5.17 4.76
N GLY A 35 3.97 -5.59 3.65
CA GLY A 35 2.59 -6.09 3.68
C GLY A 35 1.50 -5.02 3.87
N LYS A 36 1.81 -3.72 3.84
CA LYS A 36 0.85 -2.62 4.06
C LYS A 36 -0.44 -2.74 3.23
N THR A 37 -0.27 -2.84 1.91
CA THR A 37 -1.38 -2.95 0.96
C THR A 37 -2.16 -4.24 1.18
N THR A 38 -1.48 -5.32 1.60
CA THR A 38 -2.12 -6.59 1.94
C THR A 38 -2.92 -6.49 3.23
N ARG A 39 -2.43 -5.77 4.25
CA ARG A 39 -3.16 -5.47 5.47
C ARG A 39 -4.42 -4.67 5.18
N GLY A 40 -4.32 -3.59 4.40
CA GLY A 40 -5.48 -2.79 3.98
C GLY A 40 -6.53 -3.65 3.24
N ILE A 41 -6.10 -4.45 2.26
CA ILE A 41 -6.99 -5.36 1.53
C ILE A 41 -7.70 -6.34 2.46
N ARG A 42 -6.97 -6.98 3.39
CA ARG A 42 -7.56 -7.94 4.32
C ARG A 42 -8.57 -7.31 5.26
N VAL A 43 -8.24 -6.13 5.79
CA VAL A 43 -9.13 -5.40 6.70
C VAL A 43 -10.44 -5.02 5.99
N TYR A 44 -10.38 -4.57 4.74
CA TYR A 44 -11.55 -4.09 4.00
C TYR A 44 -12.07 -5.05 2.93
N GLN A 45 -11.70 -6.32 2.98
CA GLN A 45 -12.04 -7.33 1.96
C GLN A 45 -13.56 -7.47 1.73
N SER A 46 -14.34 -7.25 2.78
CA SER A 46 -15.79 -7.37 2.80
C SER A 46 -16.52 -6.05 2.49
N VAL A 47 -15.78 -4.98 2.26
CA VAL A 47 -16.30 -3.65 1.92
C VAL A 47 -16.04 -3.39 0.44
N SER A 48 -16.94 -2.66 -0.21
CA SER A 48 -16.72 -2.17 -1.57
C SER A 48 -15.48 -1.27 -1.61
N MET A 49 -14.35 -1.83 -2.04
CA MET A 49 -13.05 -1.17 -2.12
C MET A 49 -12.49 -1.14 -3.54
N ILE A 50 -11.59 -0.19 -3.79
CA ILE A 50 -10.76 -0.15 -4.98
C ILE A 50 -9.30 0.08 -4.61
N VAL A 51 -8.38 -0.61 -5.28
CA VAL A 51 -6.94 -0.38 -5.16
C VAL A 51 -6.45 0.45 -6.33
N PHE A 52 -5.94 1.64 -6.06
CA PHE A 52 -5.24 2.45 -7.04
C PHE A 52 -3.75 2.14 -7.04
N THR A 53 -3.21 1.90 -8.23
CA THR A 53 -1.80 1.58 -8.43
C THR A 53 -1.13 2.61 -9.32
N HIS A 54 0.21 2.66 -9.28
CA HIS A 54 0.97 3.54 -10.16
C HIS A 54 1.06 3.01 -11.61
N THR A 55 0.99 1.69 -11.82
CA THR A 55 1.07 1.04 -13.15
C THR A 55 -0.10 0.10 -13.44
N ASN A 56 -0.40 -0.04 -14.75
CA ASN A 56 -1.41 -0.99 -15.24
C ASN A 56 -1.02 -2.44 -14.99
N ALA A 57 0.28 -2.77 -15.04
CA ALA A 57 0.79 -4.11 -14.75
C ALA A 57 0.50 -4.50 -13.28
N LEU A 58 0.73 -3.58 -12.34
CA LEU A 58 0.42 -3.82 -10.93
C LEU A 58 -1.08 -3.91 -10.68
N ALA A 59 -1.90 -3.07 -11.33
CA ALA A 59 -3.36 -3.20 -11.27
C ALA A 59 -3.84 -4.56 -11.79
N LYS A 60 -3.21 -5.07 -12.87
CA LYS A 60 -3.50 -6.39 -13.40
C LYS A 60 -3.12 -7.49 -12.42
N ASP A 61 -1.97 -7.40 -11.74
CA ASP A 61 -1.58 -8.34 -10.68
C ASP A 61 -2.62 -8.42 -9.55
N PHE A 62 -3.12 -7.27 -9.08
CA PHE A 62 -4.17 -7.24 -8.06
C PHE A 62 -5.49 -7.87 -8.51
N ARG A 63 -5.90 -7.64 -9.76
CA ARG A 63 -7.12 -8.24 -10.31
C ARG A 63 -6.96 -9.75 -10.50
N ASP A 64 -5.91 -10.15 -11.21
CA ASP A 64 -5.76 -11.53 -11.69
C ASP A 64 -5.32 -12.48 -10.57
N LYS A 65 -4.42 -12.04 -9.68
CA LYS A 65 -3.84 -12.92 -8.65
C LYS A 65 -4.46 -12.75 -7.27
N ARG A 66 -5.02 -11.58 -6.98
CA ARG A 66 -5.56 -11.28 -5.63
C ARG A 66 -7.07 -11.13 -5.61
N ASN A 67 -7.72 -11.19 -6.78
CA ASN A 67 -9.16 -11.02 -6.93
C ASN A 67 -9.68 -9.72 -6.29
N VAL A 68 -8.89 -8.64 -6.40
CA VAL A 68 -9.26 -7.32 -5.87
C VAL A 68 -9.51 -6.36 -7.03
N ARG A 69 -10.56 -5.55 -6.91
CA ARG A 69 -10.82 -4.46 -7.85
C ARG A 69 -9.67 -3.46 -7.80
N ALA A 70 -8.90 -3.37 -8.88
CA ALA A 70 -7.76 -2.47 -8.97
C ALA A 70 -7.67 -1.80 -10.34
N GLN A 71 -7.12 -0.58 -10.40
CA GLN A 71 -6.81 0.15 -11.63
C GLN A 71 -5.81 1.27 -11.35
N THR A 72 -5.28 1.89 -12.40
CA THR A 72 -4.49 3.11 -12.22
C THR A 72 -5.40 4.29 -11.88
N TRP A 73 -4.90 5.19 -11.05
CA TRP A 73 -5.61 6.41 -10.69
C TRP A 73 -5.83 7.31 -11.92
N HIS A 74 -4.86 7.42 -12.83
CA HIS A 74 -5.03 8.11 -14.11
C HIS A 74 -6.27 7.63 -14.89
N SER A 75 -6.44 6.30 -14.99
CA SER A 75 -7.60 5.71 -15.66
C SER A 75 -8.90 5.96 -14.89
N PHE A 76 -8.86 5.95 -13.56
CA PHE A 76 -10.03 6.19 -12.74
C PHE A 76 -10.55 7.62 -12.88
N PHE A 77 -9.65 8.59 -12.72
CA PHE A 77 -9.93 10.03 -12.80
C PHE A 77 -10.02 10.55 -14.24
N ARG A 78 -9.72 9.72 -15.25
CA ARG A 78 -9.60 10.15 -16.67
C ARG A 78 -8.68 11.37 -16.82
N TRP A 79 -7.56 11.34 -16.10
CA TRP A 79 -6.56 12.40 -16.13
C TRP A 79 -5.34 11.93 -16.92
N ASN A 80 -4.92 12.76 -17.88
CA ASN A 80 -3.78 12.50 -18.78
C ASN A 80 -2.47 13.12 -18.27
N GLY A 81 -2.46 13.69 -17.06
CA GLY A 81 -1.28 14.33 -16.48
C GLY A 81 -1.05 15.78 -16.94
N VAL A 82 -1.92 16.32 -17.81
CA VAL A 82 -1.77 17.67 -18.37
C VAL A 82 -2.89 18.58 -17.84
N GLY A 83 -2.48 19.67 -17.19
CA GLY A 83 -3.38 20.65 -16.59
C GLY A 83 -4.08 20.17 -15.31
N GLU A 84 -4.89 21.04 -14.73
CA GLU A 84 -5.68 20.71 -13.54
C GLU A 84 -6.78 19.69 -13.86
N TRP A 85 -7.03 18.78 -12.92
CA TRP A 85 -8.13 17.83 -13.03
C TRP A 85 -9.44 18.49 -12.58
N THR A 86 -10.52 18.28 -13.35
CA THR A 86 -11.87 18.72 -12.98
C THR A 86 -12.82 17.52 -12.84
N PRO A 87 -13.81 17.56 -11.91
CA PRO A 87 -14.73 16.46 -11.66
C PRO A 87 -15.50 15.97 -12.88
N GLU A 88 -15.84 16.86 -13.81
CA GLU A 88 -16.63 16.57 -15.01
C GLU A 88 -15.92 15.54 -15.90
N ARG A 89 -14.58 15.49 -15.87
CA ARG A 89 -13.78 14.55 -16.66
C ARG A 89 -14.04 13.10 -16.27
N MET A 90 -14.37 12.82 -15.02
CA MET A 90 -14.63 11.46 -14.54
C MET A 90 -15.94 10.89 -15.11
N GLY A 91 -16.92 11.75 -15.40
CA GLY A 91 -18.32 11.39 -15.63
C GLY A 91 -19.00 10.88 -14.35
N GLU A 92 -20.26 10.45 -14.47
CA GLU A 92 -20.97 9.81 -13.36
C GLU A 92 -20.35 8.45 -13.02
N LYS A 93 -19.60 8.40 -11.91
CA LYS A 93 -19.06 7.15 -11.35
C LYS A 93 -19.40 7.04 -9.87
N LYS A 94 -19.89 5.87 -9.48
CA LYS A 94 -20.06 5.53 -8.06
C LYS A 94 -18.69 5.38 -7.40
N PHE A 95 -18.39 6.24 -6.43
CA PHE A 95 -17.20 6.12 -5.61
C PHE A 95 -17.35 4.94 -4.64
N PRO A 96 -16.35 4.04 -4.54
CA PRO A 96 -16.36 2.98 -3.56
C PRO A 96 -16.24 3.54 -2.14
N ARG A 97 -16.66 2.76 -1.13
CA ARG A 97 -16.61 3.19 0.27
C ARG A 97 -15.17 3.30 0.77
N VAL A 98 -14.27 2.49 0.22
CA VAL A 98 -12.85 2.46 0.59
C VAL A 98 -12.00 2.58 -0.67
N VAL A 99 -10.98 3.44 -0.60
CA VAL A 99 -9.92 3.53 -1.62
C VAL A 99 -8.61 3.18 -0.95
N ILE A 100 -7.89 2.21 -1.49
CA ILE A 100 -6.52 1.91 -1.08
C ILE A 100 -5.62 2.45 -2.17
N TRP A 101 -4.74 3.36 -1.83
CA TRP A 101 -3.77 3.85 -2.79
C TRP A 101 -2.41 3.22 -2.54
N ASP A 102 -2.06 2.29 -3.43
CA ASP A 102 -0.76 1.64 -3.46
C ASP A 102 0.24 2.62 -4.07
N GLU A 103 1.24 2.96 -3.26
CA GLU A 103 2.37 3.81 -3.59
C GLU A 103 2.08 5.31 -3.84
N LYS A 104 0.81 5.82 -3.91
CA LYS A 104 0.49 7.29 -3.98
C LYS A 104 -0.96 7.81 -3.63
N CYS A 105 -1.35 8.11 -2.38
CA CYS A 105 -2.42 9.10 -1.99
C CYS A 105 -3.97 8.89 -2.13
N GLN A 106 -4.65 8.20 -1.18
CA GLN A 106 -5.88 8.57 -0.39
C GLN A 106 -6.94 7.44 -0.12
N VAL A 107 -7.60 7.55 1.05
CA VAL A 107 -8.48 6.69 1.91
C VAL A 107 -7.76 5.62 2.73
N ILE A 108 -6.80 4.86 2.17
CA ILE A 108 -5.74 4.18 2.92
C ILE A 108 -4.50 4.27 2.05
N CYS A 109 -3.54 5.10 2.46
CA CYS A 109 -2.29 5.27 1.74
C CYS A 109 -1.30 4.21 2.18
N CYS A 110 -0.75 3.44 1.24
CA CYS A 110 0.37 2.55 1.50
C CYS A 110 1.58 3.08 0.72
N GLY A 111 2.56 3.67 1.41
CA GLY A 111 3.74 4.27 0.79
C GLY A 111 5.05 3.68 1.32
N ASP A 112 6.12 3.85 0.57
CA ASP A 112 7.49 3.69 1.06
C ASP A 112 8.21 5.01 0.84
N ASP A 113 8.40 5.80 1.91
CA ASP A 113 9.06 7.12 1.85
C ASP A 113 10.54 7.09 1.47
N ALA A 114 11.05 5.89 1.21
CA ALA A 114 12.38 5.59 0.73
C ALA A 114 12.42 5.16 -0.75
N GLN A 115 11.26 5.05 -1.41
CA GLN A 115 11.24 4.83 -2.85
C GLN A 115 11.75 6.06 -3.60
N PRO A 116 12.33 5.86 -4.81
CA PRO A 116 12.74 6.96 -5.64
C PRO A 116 11.56 7.88 -5.93
N PRO A 117 11.79 9.21 -6.00
CA PRO A 117 10.74 10.12 -6.38
C PRO A 117 10.22 9.78 -7.78
N PRO A 118 8.96 10.14 -8.09
CA PRO A 118 8.46 10.03 -9.45
C PRO A 118 9.34 10.82 -10.42
N PHE A 119 9.28 10.44 -11.70
CA PHE A 119 9.94 11.20 -12.77
C PHE A 119 9.54 12.69 -12.80
N PHE A 120 8.34 13.02 -12.32
CA PHE A 120 7.86 14.40 -12.20
C PHE A 120 7.21 14.64 -10.83
N GLY A 121 7.54 15.78 -10.21
CA GLY A 121 7.00 16.25 -8.94
C GLY A 121 7.69 15.68 -7.69
N GLU A 122 7.40 16.27 -6.54
CA GLU A 122 7.86 15.75 -5.25
C GLU A 122 6.91 14.66 -4.73
N MET A 123 7.45 13.70 -3.96
CA MET A 123 6.58 12.75 -3.25
C MET A 123 5.92 13.44 -2.06
N PRO A 124 4.59 13.41 -1.94
CA PRO A 124 3.86 14.18 -0.91
C PRO A 124 3.90 13.51 0.47
N HIS A 125 4.97 12.80 0.83
CA HIS A 125 5.02 12.03 2.09
C HIS A 125 4.91 12.90 3.33
N ASN A 126 5.54 14.07 3.36
CA ASN A 126 5.44 14.99 4.49
C ASN A 126 4.01 15.55 4.61
N TRP A 127 3.46 16.01 3.49
CA TRP A 127 2.07 16.45 3.39
C TRP A 127 1.07 15.38 3.86
N LEU A 128 1.31 14.10 3.52
CA LEU A 128 0.49 12.96 3.95
C LEU A 128 0.61 12.69 5.46
N LYS A 129 1.82 12.77 6.02
CA LYS A 129 2.04 12.59 7.47
C LYS A 129 1.29 13.65 8.27
N GLU A 130 1.27 14.89 7.79
CA GLU A 130 0.60 16.02 8.46
C GLU A 130 -0.93 15.97 8.39
N ARG A 131 -1.50 15.31 7.37
CA ARG A 131 -2.95 15.30 7.10
C ARG A 131 -3.65 13.97 7.33
N ALA A 132 -2.91 12.90 7.64
CA ALA A 132 -3.51 11.62 7.98
C ALA A 132 -4.08 11.67 9.39
N ASP A 133 -5.28 11.12 9.56
CA ASP A 133 -5.89 10.95 10.89
C ASP A 133 -5.14 9.85 11.68
N TYR A 134 -4.49 8.93 10.96
CA TYR A 134 -3.64 7.88 11.52
C TYR A 134 -2.41 7.65 10.66
N TYR A 135 -1.24 7.67 11.28
CA TYR A 135 0.03 7.34 10.66
C TYR A 135 0.70 6.15 11.36
N GLU A 136 1.16 5.18 10.58
CA GLU A 136 1.94 4.05 11.08
C GLU A 136 3.15 3.80 10.19
N GLU A 137 4.33 3.68 10.80
CA GLU A 137 5.53 3.20 10.12
C GLU A 137 5.71 1.69 10.35
N VAL A 138 5.42 0.90 9.32
CA VAL A 138 5.57 -0.56 9.31
C VAL A 138 7.02 -0.92 9.02
N LEU A 139 7.75 -1.26 10.09
CA LEU A 139 9.17 -1.65 10.05
C LEU A 139 9.39 -3.13 9.73
N THR A 140 8.34 -3.94 9.81
CA THR A 140 8.39 -5.38 9.54
C THR A 140 8.56 -5.65 8.05
N ASP A 141 9.51 -6.51 7.67
CA ASP A 141 9.68 -6.99 6.30
C ASP A 141 9.35 -8.49 6.24
N TYR A 142 8.20 -8.80 5.65
CA TYR A 142 7.74 -10.18 5.49
C TYR A 142 8.36 -10.88 4.28
N ARG A 143 8.96 -10.13 3.34
CA ARG A 143 9.56 -10.69 2.12
C ARG A 143 10.99 -11.16 2.38
N ALA A 144 11.75 -10.42 3.19
CA ALA A 144 13.07 -10.86 3.63
C ALA A 144 12.94 -11.96 4.70
N LYS A 145 13.12 -13.23 4.26
CA LYS A 145 13.16 -14.41 5.14
C LYS A 145 14.42 -14.42 6.03
N CYS A 146 15.50 -13.85 5.50
CA CYS A 146 16.80 -13.75 6.14
C CYS A 146 16.87 -12.57 7.14
N PRO A 147 17.31 -12.79 8.41
CA PRO A 147 17.52 -11.71 9.38
C PRO A 147 18.57 -10.68 8.94
N LYS A 148 19.70 -11.12 8.39
CA LYS A 148 20.79 -10.24 7.92
C LYS A 148 20.34 -9.33 6.77
N LEU A 149 19.56 -9.85 5.84
CA LEU A 149 18.97 -9.13 4.70
C LEU A 149 17.90 -8.15 5.19
N ARG A 150 17.11 -8.53 6.21
CA ARG A 150 16.14 -7.63 6.84
C ARG A 150 16.83 -6.42 7.46
N GLU A 151 17.89 -6.63 8.23
CA GLU A 151 18.68 -5.54 8.82
C GLU A 151 19.39 -4.69 7.75
N LEU A 152 19.93 -5.33 6.71
CA LEU A 152 20.50 -4.62 5.57
C LEU A 152 19.46 -3.73 4.87
N LYS A 153 18.28 -4.26 4.55
CA LYS A 153 17.19 -3.49 3.91
C LYS A 153 16.74 -2.32 4.78
N LYS A 154 16.61 -2.51 6.10
CA LYS A 154 16.32 -1.42 7.04
C LYS A 154 17.41 -0.34 7.01
N GLY A 155 18.68 -0.73 7.06
CA GLY A 155 19.81 0.20 7.03
C GLY A 155 19.93 0.98 5.71
N MET A 156 19.52 0.37 4.60
CA MET A 156 19.56 0.98 3.26
C MET A 156 18.38 1.89 2.95
N ARG A 157 17.21 1.67 3.56
CA ARG A 157 15.92 2.25 3.18
C ARG A 157 16.01 3.75 2.81
N ARG A 158 16.56 4.60 3.68
CA ARG A 158 16.64 6.06 3.42
C ARG A 158 18.03 6.56 2.98
N LYS A 159 18.90 5.67 2.52
CA LYS A 159 20.23 6.04 2.02
C LYS A 159 20.17 6.34 0.53
N ASN A 160 21.05 7.21 0.04
CA ASN A 160 21.16 7.45 -1.39
C ASN A 160 21.66 6.21 -2.15
N ASN A 161 21.39 6.16 -3.46
CA ASN A 161 21.70 5.02 -4.33
C ASN A 161 23.17 4.59 -4.26
N ARG A 162 24.11 5.53 -4.10
CA ARG A 162 25.54 5.24 -3.98
C ARG A 162 25.85 4.44 -2.72
N ILE A 163 25.29 4.85 -1.58
CA ILE A 163 25.47 4.17 -0.29
C ILE A 163 24.75 2.82 -0.31
N GLN A 164 23.51 2.76 -0.83
CA GLN A 164 22.79 1.50 -0.99
C GLN A 164 23.58 0.50 -1.83
N SER A 165 24.12 0.94 -2.98
CA SER A 165 24.91 0.08 -3.87
C SER A 165 26.20 -0.41 -3.19
N LYS A 166 26.91 0.46 -2.44
CA LYS A 166 28.09 0.05 -1.68
C LYS A 166 27.77 -1.00 -0.61
N LEU A 167 26.72 -0.78 0.17
CA LEU A 167 26.29 -1.71 1.23
C LEU A 167 25.88 -3.07 0.63
N PHE A 168 25.12 -3.05 -0.47
CA PHE A 168 24.71 -4.27 -1.15
C PHE A 168 25.91 -5.05 -1.71
N ARG A 169 26.85 -4.37 -2.40
CA ARG A 169 28.08 -4.98 -2.92
C ARG A 169 28.98 -5.57 -1.83
N GLY A 170 29.07 -4.92 -0.67
CA GLY A 170 29.87 -5.44 0.44
C GLY A 170 29.32 -6.72 1.06
N ILE A 171 28.02 -7.02 0.85
CA ILE A 171 27.35 -8.17 1.46
C ILE A 171 27.06 -9.27 0.43
N LEU A 172 27.06 -8.97 -0.88
CA LEU A 172 26.93 -9.95 -1.97
C LEU A 172 27.85 -11.17 -1.82
N PRO A 173 29.16 -11.04 -1.52
CA PRO A 173 30.05 -12.20 -1.33
C PRO A 173 29.65 -13.09 -0.14
N THR A 174 28.97 -12.51 0.84
CA THR A 174 28.46 -13.19 2.04
C THR A 174 27.04 -13.76 1.81
N ILE A 175 26.40 -13.41 0.68
CA ILE A 175 25.04 -13.82 0.28
C ILE A 175 25.04 -15.06 -0.64
N GLU A 176 26.18 -15.46 -1.23
CA GLU A 176 26.24 -16.67 -2.08
C GLU A 176 26.09 -18.01 -1.31
N LYS A 177 26.10 -17.99 0.04
CA LYS A 177 25.93 -19.19 0.89
C LYS A 177 24.51 -19.37 1.47
N TRP A 178 23.48 -18.88 0.79
CA TRP A 178 22.11 -18.93 1.31
C TRP A 178 21.32 -20.02 0.57
N GLU A 179 21.18 -21.18 1.23
CA GLU A 179 20.11 -22.16 0.95
C GLU A 179 18.73 -21.60 1.29
#